data_AF-A0A0R1NU02-F1
#
_entry.id   AF-A0A0R1NU02-F1
#
_cell.length_a   1.000
_cell.length_b   1.000
_cell.length_c   1.000
_cell.angle_alpha   90.00
_cell.angle_beta   90.00
_cell.angle_gamma   90.00
#
_symmetry.space_group_name_H-M   'P 1'
#
loop_
_entity.id
_entity.type
_entity.pdbx_description
1 polymer ?
#
loop_
_entity_poly.entity_id
_entity_poly.type
_entity_poly.pdbx_seq_one_letter_code
_entity_poly.pdbx_strand_id
1 'polypeptide(L)'
;MSLVAFFSIFFVGMQSQNVCAASQYGIARKYTTPKATRGTWYYRETDKFSSDKKTIHTLKITAHTANKDKLYVPSQKFFKKNVYNVSSKKRNAFIKKVMKKNIYAAYNFKKGFNVNNWVNLAGDGVYYIPVTRTVKGKKVKALKIATGADQHASAYAFKTKALAKAAK
;
A
#
# COMPACT_ATOMS: atom_id res chain seq x y z
N MET A 1 10.14 40.76 -39.88
CA MET A 1 9.86 40.22 -38.53
C MET A 1 8.44 39.71 -38.52
N SER A 2 8.20 38.40 -38.41
CA SER A 2 6.87 37.86 -38.17
C SER A 2 7.00 36.64 -37.25
N LEU A 3 6.33 36.73 -36.11
CA LEU A 3 6.44 35.87 -34.94
C LEU A 3 5.36 34.78 -35.06
N VAL A 4 5.75 33.54 -35.39
CA VAL A 4 4.83 32.40 -35.36
C VAL A 4 4.85 31.81 -33.96
N ALA A 5 3.84 32.16 -33.16
CA ALA A 5 3.60 31.60 -31.84
C ALA A 5 2.98 30.20 -31.98
N PHE A 6 3.74 29.16 -31.65
CA PHE A 6 3.20 27.81 -31.48
C PHE A 6 2.45 27.72 -30.14
N PHE A 7 1.12 27.76 -30.23
CA PHE A 7 0.22 27.36 -29.16
C PHE A 7 0.31 25.83 -28.96
N SER A 8 1.19 25.38 -28.08
CA SER A 8 1.23 23.99 -27.63
C SER A 8 0.09 23.76 -26.64
N ILE A 9 -1.01 23.20 -27.14
CA ILE A 9 -2.17 22.79 -26.35
C ILE A 9 -1.73 21.66 -25.41
N PHE A 10 -1.68 21.96 -24.10
CA PHE A 10 -1.59 20.96 -23.06
C PHE A 10 -2.90 20.17 -23.01
N PHE A 11 -2.91 18.99 -23.65
CA PHE A 11 -3.92 17.96 -23.35
C PHE A 11 -3.68 17.45 -21.92
N VAL A 12 -4.30 18.11 -20.94
CA VAL A 12 -4.52 17.51 -19.63
C VAL A 12 -5.57 16.43 -19.84
N GLY A 13 -5.12 15.21 -20.08
CA GLY A 13 -5.98 14.03 -20.10
C GLY A 13 -6.69 13.92 -18.75
N MET A 14 -7.92 14.41 -18.68
CA MET A 14 -8.86 14.09 -17.62
C MET A 14 -9.07 12.58 -17.69
N GLN A 15 -8.32 11.85 -16.87
CA GLN A 15 -8.61 10.45 -16.57
C GLN A 15 -10.05 10.40 -16.05
N SER A 16 -10.95 9.86 -16.87
CA SER A 16 -12.34 9.65 -16.49
C SER A 16 -12.36 8.84 -15.19
N GLN A 17 -12.71 9.50 -14.09
CA GLN A 17 -12.99 8.81 -12.86
C GLN A 17 -14.34 8.14 -13.06
N ASN A 18 -14.33 6.88 -13.47
CA ASN A 18 -15.51 6.04 -13.40
C ASN A 18 -16.00 6.08 -11.95
N VAL A 19 -17.05 6.87 -11.71
CA VAL A 19 -17.75 6.95 -10.42
C VAL A 19 -18.48 5.61 -10.27
N CYS A 20 -17.76 4.61 -9.79
CA CYS A 20 -18.35 3.33 -9.47
C CYS A 20 -19.30 3.57 -8.30
N ALA A 21 -20.59 3.30 -8.50
CA ALA A 21 -21.56 3.21 -7.42
C ALA A 21 -20.93 2.43 -6.26
N ALA A 22 -21.03 2.94 -5.03
CA ALA A 22 -20.37 2.35 -3.86
C ALA A 22 -20.69 0.85 -3.80
N SER A 23 -19.73 0.03 -4.19
CA SER A 23 -19.94 -1.40 -4.36
C SER A 23 -19.93 -2.09 -3.00
N GLN A 24 -20.43 -3.32 -2.98
CA GLN A 24 -20.52 -4.21 -1.83
C GLN A 24 -19.37 -4.01 -0.81
N TYR A 25 -19.72 -3.88 0.48
CA TYR A 25 -18.78 -3.60 1.58
C TYR A 25 -18.17 -2.18 1.60
N GLY A 26 -18.71 -1.25 0.82
CA GLY A 26 -18.20 0.12 0.78
C GLY A 26 -16.94 0.28 -0.06
N ILE A 27 -16.70 -0.62 -1.02
CA ILE A 27 -15.58 -0.54 -1.95
C ILE A 27 -15.91 0.54 -2.99
N ALA A 28 -15.10 1.60 -3.07
CA ALA A 28 -15.24 2.61 -4.11
C ALA A 28 -14.62 2.16 -5.43
N ARG A 29 -13.43 1.52 -5.38
CA ARG A 29 -12.71 0.98 -6.54
C ARG A 29 -11.56 0.09 -6.10
N LYS A 30 -10.98 -0.69 -7.03
CA LYS A 30 -9.68 -1.35 -6.83
C LYS A 30 -8.59 -0.29 -6.66
N TYR A 31 -7.67 -0.54 -5.74
CA TYR A 31 -6.47 0.28 -5.61
C TYR A 31 -5.39 -0.23 -6.57
N THR A 32 -4.66 0.69 -7.21
CA THR A 32 -3.56 0.35 -8.11
C THR A 32 -2.24 0.75 -7.47
N THR A 33 -1.41 -0.22 -7.10
CA THR A 33 -0.11 0.03 -6.46
C THR A 33 0.85 0.77 -7.42
N PRO A 34 1.76 1.62 -6.91
CA PRO A 34 2.80 2.25 -7.73
C PRO A 34 3.67 1.21 -8.45
N LYS A 35 4.04 1.46 -9.71
CA LYS A 35 4.88 0.50 -10.49
C LYS A 35 6.21 0.18 -9.78
N ALA A 36 6.81 1.17 -9.12
CA ALA A 36 8.10 1.03 -8.42
C ALA A 36 8.06 0.05 -7.22
N THR A 37 6.89 -0.21 -6.64
CA THR A 37 6.74 -1.15 -5.51
C THR A 37 6.42 -2.58 -5.95
N ARG A 38 6.07 -2.81 -7.21
CA ARG A 38 5.63 -4.12 -7.71
C ARG A 38 6.77 -5.14 -7.82
N GLY A 39 6.39 -6.41 -7.81
CA GLY A 39 7.25 -7.57 -7.98
C GLY A 39 7.39 -8.40 -6.71
N THR A 40 8.31 -9.35 -6.78
CA THR A 40 8.72 -10.18 -5.63
C THR A 40 9.86 -9.51 -4.89
N TRP A 41 9.76 -9.50 -3.57
CA TRP A 41 10.71 -8.91 -2.65
C TRP A 41 11.06 -9.91 -1.55
N TYR A 42 12.30 -9.87 -1.09
CA TYR A 42 12.84 -10.74 -0.06
C TYR A 42 13.40 -9.90 1.07
N TYR A 43 13.05 -10.20 2.31
CA TYR A 43 13.51 -9.45 3.47
C TYR A 43 13.73 -10.34 4.68
N ARG A 44 14.50 -9.83 5.62
CA ARG A 44 14.57 -10.32 6.99
C ARG A 44 13.95 -9.25 7.88
N GLU A 45 13.36 -9.67 8.98
CA GLU A 45 12.99 -8.71 10.00
C GLU A 45 14.26 -8.10 10.59
N THR A 46 14.29 -6.77 10.62
CA THR A 46 15.43 -6.01 11.18
C THR A 46 15.06 -5.36 12.51
N ASP A 47 13.83 -5.54 12.97
CA ASP A 47 13.38 -5.04 14.27
C ASP A 47 14.22 -5.67 15.39
N LYS A 48 14.63 -4.84 16.35
CA LYS A 48 15.41 -5.28 17.51
C LYS A 48 14.66 -6.34 18.33
N PHE A 49 13.34 -6.29 18.33
CA PHE A 49 12.45 -7.22 19.03
C PHE A 49 12.08 -8.46 18.21
N SER A 50 12.47 -8.53 16.93
CA SER A 50 12.21 -9.74 16.14
C SER A 50 13.03 -10.92 16.66
N SER A 51 12.35 -12.03 16.93
CA SER A 51 12.97 -13.31 17.23
C SER A 51 13.47 -14.04 15.98
N ASP A 52 13.03 -13.64 14.78
CA ASP A 52 13.34 -14.28 13.50
C ASP A 52 14.17 -13.38 12.57
N LYS A 53 15.44 -13.19 12.95
CA LYS A 53 16.42 -12.44 12.13
C LYS A 53 17.05 -13.29 11.03
N LYS A 54 16.75 -14.60 10.96
CA LYS A 54 17.43 -15.54 10.05
C LYS A 54 16.57 -15.85 8.82
N THR A 55 15.26 -15.99 8.99
CA THR A 55 14.34 -16.34 7.92
C THR A 55 14.25 -15.24 6.88
N ILE A 56 14.27 -15.64 5.62
CA ILE A 56 14.03 -14.74 4.50
C ILE A 56 12.58 -14.87 4.09
N HIS A 57 11.79 -13.87 4.45
CA HIS A 57 10.40 -13.76 4.06
C HIS A 57 10.29 -13.29 2.61
N THR A 58 9.17 -13.64 1.98
CA THR A 58 8.86 -13.26 0.59
C THR A 58 7.59 -12.42 0.57
N LEU A 59 7.67 -11.25 -0.04
CA LEU A 59 6.56 -10.33 -0.26
C LEU A 59 6.32 -10.18 -1.76
N LYS A 60 5.08 -10.44 -2.21
CA LYS A 60 4.66 -10.21 -3.61
C LYS A 60 3.69 -9.04 -3.69
N ILE A 61 4.03 -8.03 -4.47
CA ILE A 61 3.17 -6.87 -4.75
C ILE A 61 2.81 -6.89 -6.23
N THR A 62 1.51 -6.91 -6.53
CA THR A 62 0.96 -6.80 -7.89
C THR A 62 0.27 -5.45 -8.06
N ALA A 63 -0.39 -5.22 -9.21
CA ALA A 63 -1.19 -4.00 -9.40
C ALA A 63 -2.28 -3.83 -8.33
N HIS A 64 -2.89 -4.91 -7.84
CA HIS A 64 -4.06 -4.84 -6.95
C HIS A 64 -3.90 -5.67 -5.67
N THR A 65 -2.70 -6.16 -5.39
CA THR A 65 -2.43 -6.95 -4.18
C THR A 65 -1.09 -6.62 -3.54
N ALA A 66 -1.01 -6.77 -2.22
CA ALA A 66 0.24 -6.81 -1.46
C ALA A 66 0.18 -8.01 -0.52
N ASN A 67 1.15 -8.92 -0.60
CA ASN A 67 1.19 -10.15 0.21
C ASN A 67 -0.11 -11.00 0.21
N LYS A 68 -0.76 -11.12 -0.96
CA LYS A 68 -2.07 -11.77 -1.17
C LYS A 68 -3.28 -10.95 -0.72
N ASP A 69 -3.09 -9.84 -0.01
CA ASP A 69 -4.16 -8.93 0.38
C ASP A 69 -4.71 -8.21 -0.84
N LYS A 70 -6.04 -8.25 -1.05
CA LYS A 70 -6.67 -7.51 -2.16
C LYS A 70 -6.91 -6.06 -1.75
N LEU A 71 -6.40 -5.13 -2.54
CA LEU A 71 -6.33 -3.71 -2.19
C LEU A 71 -7.44 -2.91 -2.86
N TYR A 72 -8.14 -2.11 -2.05
CA TYR A 72 -9.25 -1.27 -2.51
C TYR A 72 -9.21 0.10 -1.84
N VAL A 73 -9.88 1.06 -2.48
CA VAL A 73 -10.13 2.37 -1.88
C VAL A 73 -11.52 2.37 -1.24
N PRO A 74 -11.65 2.69 0.06
CA PRO A 74 -12.95 2.73 0.71
C PRO A 74 -13.76 3.96 0.28
N SER A 75 -15.09 3.81 0.25
CA SER A 75 -16.04 4.90 0.05
C SER A 75 -16.31 5.62 1.37
N GLN A 76 -15.82 6.86 1.50
CA GLN A 76 -16.03 7.67 2.71
C GLN A 76 -17.53 7.88 3.00
N LYS A 77 -18.34 8.12 1.96
CA LYS A 77 -19.80 8.24 2.09
C LYS A 77 -20.43 6.97 2.67
N PHE A 78 -19.99 5.79 2.20
CA PHE A 78 -20.49 4.51 2.72
C PHE A 78 -20.10 4.32 4.18
N PHE A 79 -18.82 4.54 4.53
CA PHE A 79 -18.32 4.30 5.88
C PHE A 79 -18.92 5.27 6.90
N LYS A 80 -19.05 6.55 6.56
CA LYS A 80 -19.74 7.55 7.41
C LYS A 80 -21.17 7.11 7.72
N LYS A 81 -21.94 6.70 6.70
CA LYS A 81 -23.35 6.31 6.86
C LYS A 81 -23.55 4.95 7.56
N ASN A 82 -22.70 3.96 7.27
CA ASN A 82 -22.96 2.56 7.64
C ASN A 82 -22.03 2.00 8.72
N VAL A 83 -20.96 2.70 9.07
CA VAL A 83 -19.91 2.19 9.98
C VAL A 83 -19.63 3.16 11.12
N TYR A 84 -19.39 4.43 10.84
CA TYR A 84 -18.97 5.40 11.86
C TYR A 84 -20.15 6.01 12.63
N ASN A 85 -21.24 6.37 11.94
CA ASN A 85 -22.41 7.01 12.56
C ASN A 85 -23.54 6.02 12.88
N VAL A 86 -23.20 4.77 13.18
CA VAL A 86 -24.17 3.73 13.56
C VAL A 86 -23.87 3.20 14.96
N SER A 87 -24.84 2.52 15.57
CA SER A 87 -24.62 1.88 16.88
C SER A 87 -23.48 0.86 16.83
N SER A 88 -22.79 0.68 17.97
CA SER A 88 -21.71 -0.29 18.11
C SER A 88 -22.11 -1.70 17.67
N LYS A 89 -23.37 -2.11 17.92
CA LYS A 89 -23.92 -3.40 17.46
C LYS A 89 -23.90 -3.51 15.93
N LYS A 90 -24.38 -2.49 15.21
CA LYS A 90 -24.37 -2.46 13.73
C LYS A 90 -22.94 -2.42 13.19
N ARG A 91 -22.07 -1.58 13.79
CA ARG A 91 -20.66 -1.49 13.42
C ARG A 91 -19.93 -2.83 13.59
N ASN A 92 -20.10 -3.49 14.73
CA ASN A 92 -19.47 -4.78 15.00
C ASN A 92 -19.98 -5.90 14.08
N ALA A 93 -21.27 -5.89 13.72
CA ALA A 93 -21.81 -6.82 12.73
C ALA A 93 -21.18 -6.61 11.35
N PHE A 94 -21.01 -5.35 10.92
CA PHE A 94 -20.31 -5.04 9.68
C PHE A 94 -18.84 -5.51 9.71
N ILE A 95 -18.12 -5.23 10.80
CA ILE A 95 -16.73 -5.66 10.99
C ILE A 95 -16.61 -7.18 10.88
N LYS A 96 -17.45 -7.95 11.60
CA LYS A 96 -17.49 -9.41 11.51
C LYS A 96 -17.74 -9.91 10.08
N LYS A 97 -18.59 -9.20 9.32
CA LYS A 97 -18.90 -9.55 7.92
C LYS A 97 -17.69 -9.35 7.00
N VAL A 98 -16.96 -8.24 7.16
CA VAL A 98 -15.82 -7.90 6.28
C VAL A 98 -14.52 -8.59 6.70
N MET A 99 -14.33 -8.94 7.98
CA MET A 99 -13.17 -9.71 8.45
C MET A 99 -13.03 -11.07 7.74
N LYS A 100 -14.14 -11.68 7.32
CA LYS A 100 -14.14 -12.93 6.55
C LYS A 100 -13.80 -12.74 5.07
N LYS A 101 -13.54 -11.49 4.65
CA LYS A 101 -13.21 -11.14 3.27
C LYS A 101 -11.76 -10.69 3.23
N ASN A 102 -11.04 -11.20 2.24
CA ASN A 102 -9.72 -10.70 1.91
C ASN A 102 -9.85 -9.36 1.16
N ILE A 103 -10.16 -8.29 1.89
CA ILE A 103 -10.26 -6.91 1.40
C ILE A 103 -9.52 -5.99 2.36
N TYR A 104 -8.67 -5.12 1.82
CA TYR A 104 -7.83 -4.21 2.61
C TYR A 104 -7.87 -2.81 2.03
N ALA A 105 -7.84 -1.82 2.91
CA ALA A 105 -7.85 -0.42 2.52
C ALA A 105 -6.44 -0.02 2.11
N ALA A 106 -6.31 0.62 0.96
CA ALA A 106 -5.03 1.10 0.48
C ALA A 106 -5.09 2.56 0.02
N TYR A 107 -4.02 3.28 0.33
CA TYR A 107 -3.91 4.71 0.10
C TYR A 107 -2.54 5.06 -0.46
N ASN A 108 -2.50 6.07 -1.34
CA ASN A 108 -1.23 6.62 -1.81
C ASN A 108 -0.48 7.27 -0.64
N PHE A 109 0.81 7.02 -0.55
CA PHE A 109 1.66 7.63 0.48
C PHE A 109 3.04 7.97 -0.11
N LYS A 110 3.35 9.27 -0.25
CA LYS A 110 4.59 9.73 -0.89
C LYS A 110 4.81 9.00 -2.24
N LYS A 111 5.97 8.35 -2.43
CA LYS A 111 6.29 7.52 -3.62
C LYS A 111 5.87 6.04 -3.48
N GLY A 112 5.18 5.70 -2.41
CA GLY A 112 4.74 4.36 -2.05
C GLY A 112 3.24 4.31 -1.76
N PHE A 113 2.84 3.38 -0.90
CA PHE A 113 1.46 3.21 -0.47
C PHE A 113 1.37 2.63 0.94
N ASN A 114 0.25 2.88 1.60
CA ASN A 114 -0.13 2.28 2.87
C ASN A 114 -1.21 1.23 2.63
N VAL A 115 -1.15 0.13 3.38
CA VAL A 115 -2.18 -0.90 3.48
C VAL A 115 -2.66 -0.98 4.91
N ASN A 116 -3.96 -0.88 5.11
CA ASN A 116 -4.60 -0.96 6.42
C ASN A 116 -5.77 -1.95 6.37
N ASN A 117 -6.24 -2.36 7.54
CA ASN A 117 -7.47 -3.13 7.68
C ASN A 117 -8.63 -2.38 7.01
N TRP A 118 -9.59 -3.14 6.45
CA TRP A 118 -10.75 -2.53 5.77
C TRP A 118 -11.54 -1.56 6.66
N VAL A 119 -11.66 -1.90 7.94
CA VAL A 119 -12.20 -1.03 8.98
C VAL A 119 -11.08 -0.78 9.97
N ASN A 120 -10.54 0.43 9.99
CA ASN A 120 -9.50 0.79 10.94
C ASN A 120 -10.15 1.24 12.25
N LEU A 121 -10.08 0.40 13.29
CA LEU A 121 -10.47 0.76 14.66
C LEU A 121 -9.27 1.27 15.49
N ALA A 122 -8.04 0.90 15.10
CA ALA A 122 -6.76 1.37 15.61
C ALA A 122 -5.62 0.78 14.74
N GLY A 123 -4.54 1.55 14.51
CA GLY A 123 -3.31 1.09 13.87
C GLY A 123 -2.92 1.85 12.59
N ASP A 124 -1.61 1.93 12.35
CA ASP A 124 -1.01 2.70 11.26
C ASP A 124 -0.93 1.95 9.92
N GLY A 125 -1.24 0.65 9.93
CA GLY A 125 -1.09 -0.23 8.78
C GLY A 125 0.38 -0.49 8.42
N VAL A 126 0.60 -0.94 7.19
CA VAL A 126 1.93 -1.24 6.64
C VAL A 126 2.21 -0.33 5.44
N TYR A 127 3.34 0.34 5.46
CA TYR A 127 3.81 1.21 4.40
C TYR A 127 4.84 0.48 3.54
N TYR A 128 4.68 0.60 2.21
CA TYR A 128 5.60 0.06 1.21
C TYR A 128 6.18 1.20 0.39
N ILE A 129 7.44 1.55 0.65
CA ILE A 129 8.07 2.75 0.12
C ILE A 129 9.30 2.34 -0.71
N PRO A 130 9.36 2.68 -2.01
CA PRO A 130 10.54 2.39 -2.82
C PRO A 130 11.70 3.28 -2.35
N VAL A 131 12.86 2.66 -2.13
CA VAL A 131 14.07 3.34 -1.64
C VAL A 131 15.31 2.80 -2.35
N THR A 132 16.44 3.47 -2.16
CA THR A 132 17.76 2.96 -2.54
C THR A 132 18.53 2.63 -1.26
N ARG A 133 19.21 1.48 -1.24
CA ARG A 133 20.08 1.06 -0.13
C ARG A 133 21.47 0.76 -0.67
N THR A 134 22.47 0.89 0.18
CA THR A 134 23.84 0.44 -0.13
C THR A 134 24.03 -0.96 0.43
N VAL A 135 24.36 -1.93 -0.41
CA VAL A 135 24.67 -3.31 -0.01
C VAL A 135 26.06 -3.64 -0.56
N LYS A 136 27.01 -3.93 0.33
CA LYS A 136 28.43 -4.18 -0.04
C LYS A 136 29.00 -3.09 -0.96
N GLY A 137 28.80 -1.82 -0.60
CA GLY A 137 29.27 -0.67 -1.37
C GLY A 137 28.48 -0.33 -2.65
N LYS A 138 27.50 -1.16 -3.06
CA LYS A 138 26.71 -0.93 -4.27
C LYS A 138 25.32 -0.38 -3.95
N LYS A 139 24.88 0.65 -4.67
CA LYS A 139 23.51 1.16 -4.61
C LYS A 139 22.55 0.18 -5.28
N VAL A 140 21.55 -0.29 -4.55
CA VAL A 140 20.54 -1.24 -5.03
C VAL A 140 19.13 -0.74 -4.74
N LYS A 141 18.20 -1.04 -5.64
CA LYS A 141 16.76 -0.80 -5.41
C LYS A 141 16.27 -1.69 -4.27
N ALA A 142 15.54 -1.09 -3.34
CA ALA A 142 14.94 -1.76 -2.20
C ALA A 142 13.52 -1.24 -1.95
N LEU A 143 12.80 -1.95 -1.08
CA LEU A 143 11.49 -1.55 -0.58
C LEU A 143 11.58 -1.44 0.94
N LYS A 144 11.37 -0.24 1.47
CA LYS A 144 11.18 -0.05 2.91
C LYS A 144 9.77 -0.56 3.27
N ILE A 145 9.72 -1.54 4.15
CA ILE A 145 8.50 -2.01 4.82
C ILE A 145 8.49 -1.33 6.18
N ALA A 146 7.44 -0.55 6.45
CA ALA A 146 7.37 0.27 7.65
C ALA A 146 6.01 0.20 8.34
N THR A 147 6.02 0.44 9.64
CA THR A 147 4.85 0.47 10.52
C THR A 147 4.99 1.64 11.51
N GLY A 148 3.95 1.92 12.28
CA GLY A 148 3.96 3.01 13.26
C GLY A 148 3.65 4.39 12.66
N ALA A 149 3.30 5.33 13.55
CA ALA A 149 2.91 6.69 13.21
C ALA A 149 4.04 7.50 12.56
N ASP A 150 5.29 7.15 12.85
CA ASP A 150 6.54 7.70 12.30
C ASP A 150 7.09 6.90 11.11
N GLN A 151 6.35 5.86 10.67
CA GLN A 151 6.77 4.94 9.60
C GLN A 151 8.18 4.36 9.86
N HIS A 152 8.38 3.85 11.07
CA HIS A 152 9.60 3.15 11.46
C HIS A 152 9.85 1.96 10.52
N ALA A 153 11.10 1.78 10.08
CA ALA A 153 11.44 0.69 9.17
C ALA A 153 11.47 -0.64 9.93
N SER A 154 10.46 -1.49 9.72
CA SER A 154 10.45 -2.87 10.24
C SER A 154 11.40 -3.76 9.44
N ALA A 155 11.54 -3.49 8.14
CA ALA A 155 12.47 -4.20 7.26
C ALA A 155 12.81 -3.40 5.99
N TYR A 156 13.92 -3.79 5.35
CA TYR A 156 14.20 -3.47 3.96
C TYR A 156 14.17 -4.74 3.11
N ALA A 157 13.39 -4.72 2.05
CA ALA A 157 13.23 -5.84 1.13
C ALA A 157 13.98 -5.60 -0.18
N PHE A 158 14.50 -6.68 -0.76
CA PHE A 158 15.36 -6.66 -1.94
C PHE A 158 14.84 -7.61 -3.03
N LYS A 159 15.30 -7.42 -4.27
CA LYS A 159 14.83 -8.23 -5.41
C LYS A 159 15.33 -9.67 -5.41
N THR A 160 16.35 -10.02 -4.64
CA THR A 160 16.87 -11.39 -4.55
C THR A 160 17.14 -11.79 -3.11
N LYS A 161 17.06 -13.09 -2.82
CA LYS A 161 17.45 -13.65 -1.51
C LYS A 161 18.91 -13.33 -1.18
N ALA A 162 19.81 -13.34 -2.16
CA ALA A 162 21.22 -13.01 -1.96
C ALA A 162 21.43 -11.57 -1.48
N LEU A 163 20.72 -10.60 -2.06
CA LEU A 163 20.75 -9.21 -1.58
C LEU A 163 20.20 -9.08 -0.16
N ALA A 164 19.08 -9.76 0.14
CA ALA A 164 18.51 -9.79 1.48
C ALA A 164 19.46 -10.42 2.52
N LYS A 165 20.27 -11.42 2.13
CA LYS A 165 21.31 -12.01 2.99
C LYS A 165 22.50 -11.07 3.21
N ALA A 166 22.86 -10.31 2.19
CA ALA A 166 24.04 -9.44 2.18
C ALA A 166 23.78 -8.08 2.83
N ALA A 167 22.52 -7.64 2.87
CA ALA A 167 22.11 -6.45 3.59
C ALA A 167 22.20 -6.75 5.11
N LYS A 168 23.14 -6.09 5.77
CA LYS A 168 23.20 -6.01 7.23
C LYS A 168 22.41 -4.80 7.70
#